data_AF-A0A7C7V082-F1
#
_entry.id   AF-A0A7C7V082-F1
#
_cell.length_a   1.000
_cell.length_b   1.000
_cell.length_c   1.000
_cell.angle_alpha   90.00
_cell.angle_beta   90.00
_cell.angle_gamma   90.00
#
_symmetry.space_group_name_H-M   'P 1'
#
loop_
_entity.id
_entity.type
_entity.pdbx_description
1 polymer ?
#
loop_
_entity_poly.entity_id
_entity_poly.type
_entity_poly.pdbx_seq_one_letter_code
_entity_poly.pdbx_strand_id
1 'polypeptide(L)'
;MSPRASFYRKIIYLAAVSLLLAVLYPVSHPSTSGGDPGGVLAQVRHDHQLTEAQLGDIDPTGETIKLATFGLRGVAANILWTKAFNYKKKKDWTKLSATLQQIIKLQPHFLVVWRFQAHNLSYNVSAEFDDYRQRFLWVIKGIEFLKQGVRYNEREPRLYSDIGWFTSQKIGRADEHKQFRVLFRDPEDFYGVFAQDPVYPPSARPMEFRDNWLVGKDWYARAEEVAEREHVPVSEILFYSHRPKCQMNYAEALEEDGVFKEKARQAWSRAEREWNEYGNRELTVGRGQVIRLNDFEQYAADVAKYREQLEAMAPGLRKKLQEEKRARLSKAEREALDTPPEKRTQAQWQLAGEAEAKLVVDHREVAQRVTGSKRRQALELAQKLRTAERLGARIEGYRSIVAFPWWRMHAQVEQTPEALAARELIYEADEAYRLGDLVTAKAKYDAGLEKWREVLDNPRFPTLVGDGQYGRELRELIGKYQRVLDKRDEPFPEDFILQDIIDRHGEPIEP
;
A
#
# COMPACT_ATOMS: atom_id res chain seq x y z
N MET A 1 0.22 67.62 -7.30
CA MET A 1 0.89 67.40 -6.00
C MET A 1 2.21 68.18 -5.99
N SER A 2 2.53 68.97 -4.96
CA SER A 2 3.76 69.76 -4.95
C SER A 2 5.00 68.85 -4.81
N PRO A 3 6.12 69.14 -5.50
CA PRO A 3 7.35 68.35 -5.39
C PRO A 3 7.86 68.21 -3.95
N ARG A 4 7.67 69.26 -3.13
CA ARG A 4 8.00 69.26 -1.69
C ARG A 4 7.16 68.26 -0.91
N ALA A 5 5.85 68.20 -1.15
CA ALA A 5 4.98 67.23 -0.46
C ALA A 5 5.34 65.77 -0.82
N SER A 6 5.77 65.49 -2.04
CA SER A 6 6.27 64.17 -2.42
C SER A 6 7.61 63.83 -1.74
N PHE A 7 8.51 64.81 -1.60
CA PHE A 7 9.79 64.63 -0.94
C PHE A 7 9.63 64.34 0.56
N TYR A 8 8.79 65.12 1.27
CA TYR A 8 8.50 64.87 2.68
C TYR A 8 7.86 63.50 2.92
N ARG A 9 6.92 63.07 2.07
CA ARG A 9 6.34 61.72 2.16
C ARG A 9 7.40 60.62 2.00
N LYS A 10 8.33 60.76 1.05
CA LYS A 10 9.44 59.80 0.87
C LYS A 10 10.35 59.74 2.10
N ILE A 11 10.68 60.89 2.71
CA ILE A 11 11.47 60.92 3.95
C ILE A 11 10.70 60.25 5.09
N ILE A 12 9.40 60.56 5.25
CA ILE A 12 8.56 59.95 6.28
C ILE A 12 8.48 58.43 6.10
N TYR A 13 8.27 57.94 4.87
CA TYR A 13 8.28 56.51 4.60
C TYR A 13 9.64 55.87 4.87
N LEU A 14 10.75 56.53 4.50
CA LEU A 14 12.09 56.01 4.78
C LEU A 14 12.35 55.93 6.28
N ALA A 15 11.98 56.96 7.05
CA ALA A 15 12.08 56.96 8.50
C ALA A 15 11.21 55.87 9.15
N ALA A 16 9.98 55.68 8.67
CA ALA A 16 9.08 54.63 9.14
C ALA A 16 9.62 53.22 8.82
N VAL A 17 10.16 53.00 7.62
CA VAL A 17 10.79 51.73 7.23
C VAL A 17 12.04 51.46 8.08
N SER A 18 12.90 52.45 8.29
CA SER A 18 14.08 52.31 9.15
C SER A 18 13.71 51.99 10.60
N LEU A 19 12.67 52.63 11.14
CA LEU A 19 12.15 52.34 12.48
C LEU A 19 11.60 50.91 12.56
N LEU A 20 10.82 50.47 11.56
CA LEU A 20 10.32 49.10 11.47
C LEU A 20 11.46 48.08 11.39
N LEU A 21 12.47 48.33 10.56
CA LEU A 21 13.64 47.44 10.45
C LEU A 21 14.44 47.37 11.76
N ALA A 22 14.63 48.50 12.46
CA ALA A 22 15.32 48.54 13.74
C ALA A 22 14.61 47.72 14.83
N VAL A 23 13.27 47.75 14.84
CA VAL A 23 12.45 46.93 15.76
C VAL A 23 12.44 45.45 15.36
N LEU A 24 12.40 45.15 14.06
CA LEU A 24 12.36 43.77 13.56
C LEU A 24 13.72 43.08 13.63
N TYR A 25 14.83 43.81 13.55
CA TYR A 25 16.18 43.25 13.53
C TYR A 25 16.47 42.28 14.70
N PRO A 26 16.31 42.65 15.99
CA PRO A 26 16.56 41.73 17.11
C PRO A 26 15.65 40.49 17.13
N VAL A 27 14.49 40.57 16.47
CA VAL A 27 13.54 39.45 16.38
C VAL A 27 13.86 38.52 15.21
N SER A 28 14.29 39.06 14.07
CA SER A 28 14.21 38.37 12.77
C SER A 28 15.52 38.15 12.03
N HIS A 29 16.65 38.72 12.47
CA HIS A 29 17.93 38.49 11.78
C HIS A 29 18.33 37.00 11.84
N PRO A 30 18.83 36.42 10.74
CA PRO A 30 19.19 35.01 10.68
C PRO A 30 20.46 34.72 11.48
N SER A 31 20.61 33.49 11.94
CA SER A 31 21.89 33.00 12.48
C SER A 31 22.94 32.95 11.37
N THR A 32 24.20 33.26 11.68
CA THR A 32 25.31 33.20 10.71
C THR A 32 26.30 32.09 11.06
N SER A 33 27.02 31.58 10.05
CA SER A 33 28.07 30.57 10.24
C SER A 33 29.27 31.05 11.07
N GLY A 34 29.35 32.34 11.39
CA GLY A 34 30.40 32.97 12.19
C GLY A 34 30.15 33.02 13.70
N GLY A 35 29.13 32.31 14.21
CA GLY A 35 28.85 32.22 15.64
C GLY A 35 27.81 33.22 16.18
N ASP A 36 27.11 33.95 15.31
CA ASP A 36 25.93 34.74 15.69
C ASP A 36 24.70 33.84 15.80
N PRO A 37 24.08 33.69 16.99
CA PRO A 37 22.88 32.86 17.17
C PRO A 37 21.64 33.41 16.43
N GLY A 38 21.69 34.64 15.91
CA GLY A 38 20.57 35.31 15.27
C GLY A 38 19.54 35.84 16.27
N GLY A 39 18.44 36.36 15.75
CA GLY A 39 17.36 36.96 16.54
C GLY A 39 16.52 35.94 17.30
N VAL A 40 15.56 36.41 18.10
CA VAL A 40 14.68 35.56 18.93
C VAL A 40 14.03 34.43 18.11
N LEU A 41 13.59 34.71 16.87
CA LEU A 41 12.99 33.67 16.02
C LEU A 41 13.99 32.61 15.54
N ALA A 42 15.26 32.98 15.32
CA ALA A 42 16.30 32.01 14.94
C ALA A 42 16.64 31.09 16.11
N GLN A 43 16.71 31.65 17.32
CA GLN A 43 16.97 30.89 18.55
C GLN A 43 15.81 29.96 18.91
N VAL A 44 14.55 30.44 18.85
CA VAL A 44 13.36 29.59 19.06
C VAL A 44 13.30 28.45 18.04
N ARG A 45 13.68 28.69 16.78
CA ARG A 45 13.79 27.61 15.79
C ARG A 45 14.88 26.62 16.18
N HIS A 46 16.01 27.08 16.72
CA HIS A 46 17.11 26.22 17.17
C HIS A 46 16.69 25.32 18.32
N ASP A 47 16.03 25.89 19.33
CA ASP A 47 15.56 25.17 20.51
C ASP A 47 14.51 24.11 20.16
N HIS A 48 13.67 24.39 19.16
CA HIS A 48 12.67 23.45 18.66
C HIS A 48 13.17 22.55 17.51
N GLN A 49 14.46 22.60 17.16
CA GLN A 49 15.06 21.85 16.03
C GLN A 49 14.31 22.08 14.69
N LEU A 50 13.81 23.31 14.50
CA LEU A 50 13.17 23.80 13.29
C LEU A 50 14.16 24.58 12.39
N THR A 51 15.43 24.66 12.77
CA THR A 51 16.46 25.38 12.01
C THR A 51 17.14 24.44 11.00
N GLU A 52 17.14 24.86 9.73
CA GLU A 52 17.90 24.24 8.64
C GLU A 52 19.43 24.23 8.91
N ALA A 53 19.91 24.92 9.96
CA ALA A 53 21.32 25.08 10.32
C ALA A 53 22.02 23.83 10.89
N GLN A 54 21.29 22.75 11.26
CA GLN A 54 21.90 21.51 11.76
C GLN A 54 22.33 20.54 10.64
N LEU A 55 21.98 20.82 9.38
CA LEU A 55 22.19 19.93 8.23
C LEU A 55 23.49 20.17 7.44
N GLY A 56 24.39 21.04 7.91
CA GLY A 56 25.64 21.38 7.20
C GLY A 56 25.45 22.22 5.93
N ASP A 57 24.23 22.29 5.39
CA ASP A 57 23.79 23.18 4.34
C ASP A 57 22.93 24.30 4.96
N ILE A 58 23.56 25.36 5.48
CA ILE A 58 22.83 26.64 5.49
C ILE A 58 22.56 26.91 4.00
N ASP A 59 21.30 26.88 3.54
CA ASP A 59 20.96 27.40 2.21
C ASP A 59 20.68 28.90 2.37
N PRO A 60 21.70 29.78 2.31
CA PRO A 60 21.48 31.23 2.41
C PRO A 60 20.49 31.71 1.35
N THR A 61 20.31 30.95 0.26
CA THR A 61 19.30 31.22 -0.77
C THR A 61 17.88 31.15 -0.21
N GLY A 62 17.56 30.21 0.68
CA GLY A 62 16.21 30.04 1.24
C GLY A 62 15.76 31.23 2.08
N GLU A 63 16.62 31.69 2.99
CA GLU A 63 16.37 32.90 3.81
C GLU A 63 16.41 34.18 2.96
N THR A 64 17.32 34.27 1.98
CA THR A 64 17.35 35.38 1.02
C THR A 64 16.06 35.45 0.18
N ILE A 65 15.51 34.30 -0.23
CA ILE A 65 14.23 34.24 -0.95
C ILE A 65 13.07 34.65 -0.04
N LYS A 66 13.05 34.27 1.25
CA LYS A 66 12.03 34.73 2.20
C LYS A 66 12.04 36.26 2.31
N LEU A 67 13.22 36.87 2.40
CA LEU A 67 13.38 38.31 2.43
C LEU A 67 12.98 38.96 1.09
N ALA A 68 13.46 38.43 -0.04
CA ALA A 68 13.19 38.94 -1.38
C ALA A 68 11.71 38.86 -1.79
N THR A 69 10.97 37.90 -1.24
CA THR A 69 9.52 37.76 -1.49
C THR A 69 8.66 38.63 -0.56
N PHE A 70 9.24 39.34 0.41
CA PHE A 70 8.52 40.19 1.37
C PHE A 70 7.30 39.49 2.02
N GLY A 71 7.41 38.18 2.30
CA GLY A 71 6.31 37.39 2.87
C GLY A 71 5.30 36.85 1.84
N LEU A 72 5.42 37.18 0.55
CA LEU A 72 4.57 36.67 -0.54
C LEU A 72 5.04 35.32 -1.10
N ARG A 73 5.63 34.47 -0.24
CA ARG A 73 6.20 33.16 -0.61
C ARG A 73 5.20 32.27 -1.36
N GLY A 74 3.94 32.28 -0.95
CA GLY A 74 2.87 31.52 -1.59
C GLY A 74 2.53 32.02 -3.01
N VAL A 75 2.56 33.33 -3.24
CA VAL A 75 2.33 33.91 -4.58
C VAL A 75 3.49 33.56 -5.51
N ALA A 76 4.72 33.72 -5.03
CA ALA A 76 5.92 33.33 -5.77
C ALA A 76 5.89 31.84 -6.13
N ALA A 77 5.53 30.98 -5.17
CA ALA A 77 5.36 29.55 -5.42
C ALA A 77 4.30 29.29 -6.50
N ASN A 78 3.12 29.90 -6.43
CA ASN A 78 2.06 29.72 -7.44
C ASN A 78 2.49 30.14 -8.86
N ILE A 79 3.27 31.21 -8.99
CA ILE A 79 3.85 31.63 -10.28
C ILE A 79 4.80 30.55 -10.80
N LEU A 80 5.66 30.00 -9.94
CA LEU A 80 6.57 28.93 -10.33
C LEU A 80 5.84 27.63 -10.67
N TRP A 81 4.79 27.28 -9.94
CA TRP A 81 3.91 26.15 -10.27
C TRP A 81 3.29 26.32 -11.66
N THR A 82 2.82 27.52 -11.99
CA THR A 82 2.30 27.85 -13.33
C THR A 82 3.39 27.73 -14.40
N LYS A 83 4.60 28.20 -14.12
CA LYS A 83 5.76 28.04 -15.03
C LYS A 83 6.13 26.58 -15.22
N ALA A 84 6.20 25.79 -14.15
CA ALA A 84 6.50 24.36 -14.19
C ALA A 84 5.47 23.61 -15.05
N PHE A 85 4.17 23.91 -14.88
CA PHE A 85 3.11 23.36 -15.71
C PHE A 85 3.30 23.71 -17.20
N ASN A 86 3.63 24.97 -17.50
CA ASN A 86 3.88 25.41 -18.87
C ASN A 86 5.13 24.75 -19.49
N TYR A 87 6.22 24.60 -18.73
CA TYR A 87 7.41 23.91 -19.21
C TYR A 87 7.16 22.43 -19.45
N LYS A 88 6.40 21.77 -18.56
CA LYS A 88 5.93 20.39 -18.79
C LYS A 88 5.15 20.28 -20.10
N LYS A 89 4.15 21.16 -20.32
CA LYS A 89 3.34 21.16 -21.55
C LYS A 89 4.19 21.36 -22.82
N LYS A 90 5.27 22.14 -22.72
CA LYS A 90 6.22 22.40 -23.81
C LYS A 90 7.34 21.35 -23.92
N LYS A 91 7.35 20.33 -23.05
CA LYS A 91 8.44 19.35 -22.91
C LYS A 91 9.82 19.98 -22.69
N ASP A 92 9.87 21.17 -22.08
CA ASP A 92 11.11 21.86 -21.71
C ASP A 92 11.59 21.35 -20.35
N TRP A 93 12.16 20.14 -20.37
CA TRP A 93 12.54 19.40 -19.17
C TRP A 93 13.63 20.10 -18.35
N THR A 94 14.56 20.79 -19.02
CA THR A 94 15.63 21.55 -18.36
C THR A 94 15.06 22.69 -17.54
N LYS A 95 14.16 23.50 -18.13
CA LYS A 95 13.52 24.60 -17.38
C LYS A 95 12.52 24.10 -16.35
N LEU A 96 11.87 22.96 -16.60
CA LEU A 96 11.05 22.29 -15.59
C LEU A 96 11.91 21.97 -14.36
N SER A 97 12.99 21.22 -14.52
CA SER A 97 13.90 20.86 -13.41
C SER A 97 14.42 22.08 -12.65
N ALA A 98 14.85 23.14 -13.35
CA ALA A 98 15.29 24.38 -12.71
C ALA A 98 14.18 25.07 -11.90
N THR A 99 12.94 25.05 -12.41
CA THR A 99 11.78 25.62 -11.71
C THR A 99 11.43 24.81 -10.47
N LEU A 100 11.51 23.48 -10.53
CA LEU A 100 11.27 22.61 -9.37
C LEU A 100 12.27 22.89 -8.25
N GLN A 101 13.55 23.08 -8.57
CA GLN A 101 14.58 23.46 -7.61
C GLN A 101 14.28 24.80 -6.92
N GLN A 102 13.64 25.75 -7.61
CA GLN A 102 13.19 27.00 -7.00
C GLN A 102 11.98 26.80 -6.08
N ILE A 103 11.02 25.95 -6.48
CA ILE A 103 9.83 25.65 -5.69
C ILE A 103 10.22 25.00 -4.36
N ILE A 104 11.14 24.04 -4.35
CA ILE A 104 11.56 23.37 -3.09
C ILE A 104 12.26 24.34 -2.14
N LYS A 105 13.08 25.28 -2.65
CA LYS A 105 13.66 26.35 -1.83
C LYS A 105 12.59 27.29 -1.26
N LEU A 106 11.49 27.48 -1.98
CA LEU A 106 10.33 28.26 -1.55
C LEU A 106 9.35 27.49 -0.67
N GLN A 107 9.35 26.16 -0.63
CA GLN A 107 8.38 25.40 0.16
C GLN A 107 8.98 24.05 0.64
N PRO A 108 10.13 24.04 1.35
CA PRO A 108 10.88 22.80 1.62
C PRO A 108 10.17 21.85 2.59
N HIS A 109 9.31 22.38 3.47
CA HIS A 109 8.53 21.56 4.41
C HIS A 109 7.11 21.25 3.91
N PHE A 110 6.74 21.69 2.70
CA PHE A 110 5.42 21.40 2.16
C PHE A 110 5.48 20.08 1.39
N LEU A 111 5.15 18.98 2.07
CA LEU A 111 5.25 17.61 1.56
C LEU A 111 4.63 17.41 0.18
N VAL A 112 3.52 18.10 -0.11
CA VAL A 112 2.83 18.00 -1.40
C VAL A 112 3.75 18.36 -2.58
N VAL A 113 4.67 19.32 -2.40
CA VAL A 113 5.66 19.67 -3.44
C VAL A 113 6.51 18.46 -3.79
N TRP A 114 7.07 17.79 -2.77
CA TRP A 114 7.93 16.63 -2.94
C TRP A 114 7.20 15.48 -3.60
N ARG A 115 6.04 15.10 -3.04
CA ARG A 115 5.24 13.96 -3.50
C ARG A 115 4.71 14.16 -4.92
N PHE A 116 4.12 15.33 -5.19
CA PHE A 116 3.53 15.61 -6.50
C PHE A 116 4.61 15.69 -7.58
N GLN A 117 5.72 16.36 -7.30
CA GLN A 117 6.76 16.54 -8.32
C GLN A 117 7.55 15.26 -8.54
N ALA A 118 7.83 14.47 -7.49
CA ALA A 118 8.38 13.14 -7.66
C ALA A 118 7.48 12.27 -8.56
N HIS A 119 6.17 12.24 -8.29
CA HIS A 119 5.22 11.54 -9.16
C HIS A 119 5.25 12.08 -10.60
N ASN A 120 5.28 13.41 -10.75
CA ASN A 120 5.34 14.02 -12.06
C ASN A 120 6.61 13.61 -12.83
N LEU A 121 7.77 13.54 -12.17
CA LEU A 121 9.02 13.08 -12.79
C LEU A 121 8.97 11.58 -13.12
N SER A 122 8.64 10.74 -12.13
CA SER A 122 8.75 9.28 -12.26
C SER A 122 7.62 8.63 -13.06
N TYR A 123 6.44 9.24 -13.16
CA TYR A 123 5.29 8.66 -13.89
C TYR A 123 4.91 9.45 -15.13
N ASN A 124 4.80 10.78 -15.05
CA ASN A 124 4.31 11.57 -16.18
C ASN A 124 5.43 11.89 -17.17
N VAL A 125 6.54 12.45 -16.70
CA VAL A 125 7.66 12.85 -17.56
C VAL A 125 8.37 11.61 -18.11
N SER A 126 8.57 10.57 -17.29
CA SER A 126 9.19 9.33 -17.76
C SER A 126 8.43 8.68 -18.92
N ALA A 127 7.10 8.70 -18.92
CA ALA A 127 6.27 8.13 -19.98
C ALA A 127 6.36 8.87 -21.33
N GLU A 128 6.95 10.08 -21.37
CA GLU A 128 7.09 10.88 -22.59
C GLU A 128 8.29 10.50 -23.46
N PHE A 129 9.12 9.56 -23.00
CA PHE A 129 10.32 9.11 -23.71
C PHE A 129 10.10 7.75 -24.35
N ASP A 130 10.66 7.48 -25.53
CA ASP A 130 10.54 6.17 -26.16
C ASP A 130 11.54 5.15 -25.60
N ASP A 131 12.78 5.58 -25.32
CA ASP A 131 13.83 4.71 -24.78
C ASP A 131 13.64 4.45 -23.28
N TYR A 132 13.48 3.18 -22.90
CA TYR A 132 13.34 2.74 -21.51
C TYR A 132 14.48 3.22 -20.61
N ARG A 133 15.70 3.42 -21.13
CA ARG A 133 16.83 3.96 -20.35
C ARG A 133 16.58 5.39 -19.91
N GLN A 134 15.97 6.20 -20.78
CA GLN A 134 15.57 7.56 -20.45
C GLN A 134 14.37 7.57 -19.50
N ARG A 135 13.39 6.67 -19.69
CA ARG A 135 12.28 6.48 -18.74
C ARG A 135 12.84 6.19 -17.33
N PHE A 136 13.77 5.23 -17.24
CA PHE A 136 14.42 4.84 -15.99
C PHE A 136 15.17 5.99 -15.34
N LEU A 137 15.95 6.78 -16.11
CA LEU A 137 16.63 7.97 -15.59
C LEU A 137 15.66 8.95 -14.92
N TRP A 138 14.49 9.21 -15.51
CA TRP A 138 13.47 10.08 -14.91
C TRP A 138 12.78 9.46 -13.69
N VAL A 139 12.61 8.13 -13.67
CA VAL A 139 12.17 7.40 -12.46
C VAL A 139 13.13 7.65 -11.31
N ILE A 140 14.44 7.44 -11.54
CA ILE A 140 15.48 7.67 -10.53
C ILE A 140 15.54 9.14 -10.10
N LYS A 141 15.44 10.10 -11.02
CA LYS A 141 15.37 11.53 -10.67
C LYS A 141 14.22 11.86 -9.71
N GLY A 142 13.05 11.24 -9.89
CA GLY A 142 11.93 11.45 -8.96
C GLY A 142 12.16 10.80 -7.59
N ILE A 143 12.82 9.64 -7.53
CA ILE A 143 13.23 8.99 -6.27
C ILE A 143 14.27 9.84 -5.53
N GLU A 144 15.29 10.34 -6.23
CA GLU A 144 16.29 11.25 -5.66
C GLU A 144 15.66 12.56 -5.19
N PHE A 145 14.65 13.07 -5.90
CA PHE A 145 13.89 14.23 -5.46
C PHE A 145 13.16 13.98 -4.13
N LEU A 146 12.61 12.78 -3.91
CA LEU A 146 12.04 12.40 -2.61
C LEU A 146 13.11 12.26 -1.52
N LYS A 147 14.27 11.66 -1.82
CA LYS A 147 15.39 11.57 -0.87
C LYS A 147 15.86 12.97 -0.43
N GLN A 148 15.93 13.93 -1.35
CA GLN A 148 16.19 15.32 -1.00
C GLN A 148 15.08 15.89 -0.08
N GLY A 149 13.81 15.58 -0.37
CA GLY A 149 12.69 15.97 0.48
C GLY A 149 12.77 15.41 1.90
N VAL A 150 13.25 14.17 2.06
CA VAL A 150 13.50 13.57 3.39
C VAL A 150 14.52 14.37 4.19
N ARG A 151 15.61 14.87 3.57
CA ARG A 151 16.59 15.71 4.28
C ARG A 151 15.98 16.98 4.89
N TYR A 152 14.96 17.55 4.25
CA TYR A 152 14.22 18.70 4.81
C TYR A 152 13.09 18.31 5.77
N ASN A 153 12.72 17.03 5.84
CA ASN A 153 11.55 16.54 6.55
C ASN A 153 11.85 15.21 7.25
N GLU A 154 12.97 15.13 7.98
CA GLU A 154 13.50 13.86 8.49
C GLU A 154 12.56 13.15 9.48
N ARG A 155 11.67 13.91 10.12
CA ARG A 155 10.65 13.43 11.07
C ARG A 155 9.34 13.04 10.41
N GLU A 156 9.26 13.14 9.08
CA GLU A 156 8.05 12.84 8.32
C GLU A 156 8.14 11.44 7.69
N PRO A 157 7.51 10.40 8.29
CA PRO A 157 7.62 9.03 7.79
C PRO A 157 6.98 8.83 6.42
N ARG A 158 6.03 9.68 6.01
CA ARG A 158 5.34 9.53 4.72
C ARG A 158 6.29 9.65 3.54
N LEU A 159 7.30 10.54 3.59
CA LEU A 159 8.26 10.66 2.49
C LEU A 159 9.17 9.43 2.38
N TYR A 160 9.57 8.82 3.49
CA TYR A 160 10.30 7.54 3.48
C TYR A 160 9.44 6.44 2.85
N SER A 161 8.16 6.38 3.21
CA SER A 161 7.20 5.44 2.64
C SER A 161 6.99 5.67 1.14
N ASP A 162 6.96 6.92 0.68
CA ASP A 162 6.87 7.26 -0.74
C ASP A 162 8.13 6.82 -1.49
N ILE A 163 9.34 6.97 -0.92
CA ILE A 163 10.58 6.43 -1.51
C ILE A 163 10.48 4.90 -1.64
N GLY A 164 10.00 4.23 -0.58
CA GLY A 164 9.73 2.79 -0.60
C GLY A 164 8.78 2.40 -1.72
N TRP A 165 7.68 3.13 -1.90
CA TRP A 165 6.69 2.91 -2.95
C TRP A 165 7.27 3.11 -4.35
N PHE A 166 7.95 4.22 -4.59
CA PHE A 166 8.52 4.52 -5.91
C PHE A 166 9.62 3.52 -6.27
N THR A 167 10.47 3.17 -5.32
CA THR A 167 11.55 2.19 -5.56
C THR A 167 10.99 0.80 -5.80
N SER A 168 10.01 0.35 -5.01
CA SER A 168 9.41 -0.97 -5.17
C SER A 168 8.49 -1.05 -6.38
N GLN A 169 7.41 -0.26 -6.40
CA GLN A 169 6.33 -0.38 -7.38
C GLN A 169 6.69 0.17 -8.75
N LYS A 170 7.26 1.39 -8.83
CA LYS A 170 7.49 2.01 -10.14
C LYS A 170 8.56 1.27 -10.95
N ILE A 171 9.55 0.69 -10.27
CA ILE A 171 10.60 -0.11 -10.91
C ILE A 171 10.13 -1.55 -11.11
N GLY A 172 9.47 -2.13 -10.10
CA GLY A 172 9.13 -3.54 -10.07
C GLY A 172 7.93 -3.94 -10.93
N ARG A 173 7.03 -3.00 -11.27
CA ARG A 173 5.76 -3.27 -11.99
C ARG A 173 5.50 -2.39 -13.22
N ALA A 174 6.44 -1.55 -13.65
CA ALA A 174 6.28 -0.85 -14.93
C ALA A 174 6.21 -1.84 -16.10
N ASP A 175 5.70 -1.43 -17.26
CA ASP A 175 5.68 -2.27 -18.46
C ASP A 175 7.10 -2.75 -18.82
N GLU A 176 8.12 -1.91 -18.58
CA GLU A 176 9.55 -2.22 -18.76
C GLU A 176 10.23 -2.73 -17.47
N HIS A 177 9.49 -3.29 -16.51
CA HIS A 177 10.05 -3.72 -15.22
C HIS A 177 11.25 -4.65 -15.40
N LYS A 178 11.22 -5.58 -16.37
CA LYS A 178 12.36 -6.49 -16.63
C LYS A 178 13.64 -5.69 -16.92
N GLN A 179 13.54 -4.67 -17.79
CA GLN A 179 14.67 -3.80 -18.11
C GLN A 179 15.05 -2.90 -16.93
N PHE A 180 14.08 -2.34 -16.21
CA PHE A 180 14.33 -1.47 -15.06
C PHE A 180 15.01 -2.21 -13.91
N ARG A 181 14.58 -3.45 -13.59
CA ARG A 181 15.22 -4.29 -12.57
C ARG A 181 16.66 -4.65 -12.93
N VAL A 182 16.98 -4.80 -14.22
CA VAL A 182 18.38 -4.97 -14.68
C VAL A 182 19.18 -3.69 -14.48
N LEU A 183 18.67 -2.53 -14.93
CA LEU A 183 19.35 -1.25 -14.76
C LEU A 183 19.53 -0.85 -13.29
N PHE A 184 18.58 -1.21 -12.43
CA PHE A 184 18.64 -0.94 -11.00
C PHE A 184 19.68 -1.80 -10.27
N ARG A 185 19.94 -3.01 -10.77
CA ARG A 185 20.96 -3.94 -10.25
C ARG A 185 22.36 -3.68 -10.82
N ASP A 186 22.54 -2.66 -11.66
CA ASP A 186 23.80 -2.38 -12.34
C ASP A 186 24.97 -2.28 -11.32
N PRO A 187 26.03 -3.13 -11.43
CA PRO A 187 27.18 -3.07 -10.54
C PRO A 187 27.86 -1.70 -10.54
N GLU A 188 27.91 -1.04 -11.70
CA GLU A 188 28.58 0.24 -11.88
C GLU A 188 27.74 1.43 -11.39
N ASP A 189 26.49 1.20 -10.99
CA ASP A 189 25.51 2.22 -10.60
C ASP A 189 25.49 3.41 -11.56
N PHE A 190 25.43 3.15 -12.88
CA PHE A 190 25.55 4.19 -13.91
C PHE A 190 24.54 5.34 -13.73
N TYR A 191 23.36 5.04 -13.18
CA TYR A 191 22.30 6.02 -12.93
C TYR A 191 22.36 6.66 -11.53
N GLY A 192 23.34 6.31 -10.71
CA GLY A 192 23.52 6.86 -9.36
C GLY A 192 22.38 6.52 -8.39
N VAL A 193 21.76 5.36 -8.56
CA VAL A 193 20.65 4.84 -7.74
C VAL A 193 21.04 4.77 -6.25
N PHE A 194 22.27 4.37 -5.98
CA PHE A 194 22.80 4.14 -4.64
C PHE A 194 23.74 5.27 -4.18
N ALA A 195 24.03 6.26 -5.03
CA ALA A 195 24.90 7.39 -4.73
C ALA A 195 24.49 8.22 -3.49
N GLN A 196 23.24 8.10 -3.05
CA GLN A 196 22.72 8.74 -1.84
C GLN A 196 21.99 7.74 -0.93
N ASP A 197 22.34 6.44 -0.97
CA ASP A 197 21.79 5.47 -0.01
C ASP A 197 22.35 5.80 1.40
N PRO A 198 21.48 6.08 2.40
CA PRO A 198 21.93 6.46 3.73
C PRO A 198 22.52 5.29 4.53
N VAL A 199 22.28 4.04 4.12
CA VAL A 199 22.79 2.84 4.82
C VAL A 199 24.02 2.25 4.14
N TYR A 200 24.12 2.38 2.83
CA TYR A 200 25.27 1.88 2.07
C TYR A 200 25.93 3.06 1.34
N PRO A 201 27.24 3.30 1.50
CA PRO A 201 27.92 4.27 0.65
C PRO A 201 27.67 3.99 -0.85
N PRO A 202 27.87 4.98 -1.74
CA PRO A 202 27.59 4.91 -3.19
C PRO A 202 28.00 3.63 -3.93
N SER A 203 28.97 2.88 -3.41
CA SER A 203 29.51 1.63 -3.98
C SER A 203 29.23 0.35 -3.16
N ALA A 204 28.51 0.41 -2.05
CA ALA A 204 28.64 -0.58 -0.98
C ALA A 204 27.42 -1.47 -0.69
N ARG A 205 26.30 -1.35 -1.43
CA ARG A 205 25.21 -2.35 -1.33
C ARG A 205 25.63 -3.60 -2.10
N PRO A 206 25.79 -4.77 -1.45
CA PRO A 206 26.14 -6.01 -2.17
C PRO A 206 25.10 -6.37 -3.23
N MET A 207 25.53 -7.03 -4.31
CA MET A 207 24.71 -7.31 -5.50
C MET A 207 23.41 -8.04 -5.14
N GLU A 208 23.48 -8.99 -4.20
CA GLU A 208 22.34 -9.77 -3.71
C GLU A 208 21.26 -8.92 -3.02
N PHE A 209 21.58 -7.70 -2.58
CA PHE A 209 20.66 -6.76 -1.94
C PHE A 209 20.27 -5.58 -2.84
N ARG A 210 20.77 -5.49 -4.07
CA ARG A 210 20.44 -4.45 -5.06
C ARG A 210 19.11 -4.71 -5.79
N ASP A 211 18.20 -5.46 -5.18
CA ASP A 211 16.85 -5.66 -5.73
C ASP A 211 15.93 -4.49 -5.33
N ASN A 212 15.12 -3.99 -6.26
CA ASN A 212 14.27 -2.83 -6.03
C ASN A 212 13.20 -3.08 -4.95
N TRP A 213 12.71 -4.32 -4.83
CA TRP A 213 11.78 -4.70 -3.77
C TRP A 213 12.48 -4.75 -2.42
N LEU A 214 13.71 -5.24 -2.35
CA LEU A 214 14.49 -5.24 -1.10
C LEU A 214 14.87 -3.82 -0.67
N VAL A 215 15.32 -2.97 -1.60
CA VAL A 215 15.62 -1.56 -1.31
C VAL A 215 14.36 -0.80 -0.88
N GLY A 216 13.23 -1.00 -1.58
CA GLY A 216 11.95 -0.40 -1.22
C GLY A 216 11.48 -0.85 0.16
N LYS A 217 11.68 -2.13 0.49
CA LYS A 217 11.41 -2.70 1.81
C LYS A 217 12.25 -2.06 2.92
N ASP A 218 13.54 -1.80 2.68
CA ASP A 218 14.39 -1.08 3.64
C ASP A 218 13.87 0.34 3.91
N TRP A 219 13.40 1.03 2.86
CA TRP A 219 12.78 2.35 3.01
C TRP A 219 11.47 2.31 3.80
N TYR A 220 10.65 1.27 3.62
CA TYR A 220 9.49 1.07 4.48
C TYR A 220 9.88 0.82 5.94
N ALA A 221 10.93 0.04 6.21
CA ALA A 221 11.42 -0.16 7.58
C ALA A 221 11.84 1.17 8.24
N ARG A 222 12.57 2.03 7.52
CA ARG A 222 12.93 3.38 8.01
C ARG A 222 11.69 4.25 8.23
N ALA A 223 10.68 4.14 7.37
CA ALA A 223 9.42 4.85 7.56
C ALA A 223 8.72 4.41 8.86
N GLU A 224 8.73 3.10 9.17
CA GLU A 224 8.21 2.53 10.41
C GLU A 224 8.98 3.07 11.63
N GLU A 225 10.31 3.05 11.60
CA GLU A 225 11.16 3.59 12.67
C GLU A 225 10.88 5.08 12.96
N VAL A 226 10.75 5.90 11.91
CA VAL A 226 10.45 7.32 12.05
C VAL A 226 9.03 7.53 12.59
N ALA A 227 8.05 6.77 12.13
CA ALA A 227 6.67 6.88 12.60
C ALA A 227 6.56 6.54 14.10
N GLU A 228 7.25 5.49 14.54
CA GLU A 228 7.30 5.07 15.94
C GLU A 228 8.03 6.09 16.82
N ARG A 229 9.21 6.56 16.39
CA ARG A 229 10.01 7.54 17.14
C ARG A 229 9.27 8.87 17.31
N GLU A 230 8.71 9.40 16.23
CA GLU A 230 8.10 10.73 16.19
C GLU A 230 6.60 10.70 16.57
N HIS A 231 6.02 9.51 16.75
CA HIS A 231 4.59 9.32 17.05
C HIS A 231 3.67 10.01 16.01
N VAL A 232 4.08 9.99 14.73
CA VAL A 232 3.32 10.61 13.66
C VAL A 232 2.07 9.77 13.37
N PRO A 233 0.85 10.36 13.37
CA PRO A 233 -0.37 9.62 13.09
C PRO A 233 -0.38 9.15 11.64
N VAL A 234 -0.42 7.82 11.45
CA VAL A 234 -0.52 7.15 10.15
C VAL A 234 -1.73 6.21 10.13
N SER A 235 -2.19 5.83 8.94
CA SER A 235 -3.16 4.74 8.82
C SER A 235 -2.42 3.42 9.06
N GLU A 236 -2.31 3.01 10.33
CA GLU A 236 -1.43 1.90 10.75
C GLU A 236 -1.71 0.59 9.98
N ILE A 237 -2.98 0.29 9.71
CA ILE A 237 -3.37 -0.87 8.90
C ILE A 237 -2.67 -0.87 7.55
N LEU A 238 -2.74 0.22 6.78
CA LEU A 238 -2.10 0.31 5.47
C LEU A 238 -0.58 0.44 5.62
N PHE A 239 -0.14 1.35 6.48
CA PHE A 239 1.25 1.77 6.60
C PHE A 239 2.20 0.61 6.93
N TYR A 240 1.89 -0.19 7.95
CA TYR A 240 2.70 -1.34 8.36
C TYR A 240 2.52 -2.58 7.46
N SER A 241 1.55 -2.55 6.52
CA SER A 241 1.37 -3.65 5.56
C SER A 241 2.35 -3.58 4.38
N HIS A 242 2.92 -2.40 4.10
CA HIS A 242 3.74 -2.19 2.92
C HIS A 242 5.04 -3.01 2.95
N ARG A 243 5.76 -3.00 4.07
CA ARG A 243 7.05 -3.71 4.23
C ARG A 243 6.93 -5.21 3.95
N PRO A 244 6.02 -5.98 4.59
CA PRO A 244 5.90 -7.40 4.31
C PRO A 244 5.29 -7.71 2.93
N LYS A 245 4.39 -6.86 2.38
CA LYS A 245 3.97 -7.01 0.96
C LYS A 245 5.13 -6.85 -0.02
N CYS A 246 6.06 -5.96 0.29
CA CYS A 246 7.27 -5.77 -0.51
C CYS A 246 8.12 -7.05 -0.55
N GLN A 247 8.17 -7.82 0.55
CA GLN A 247 8.82 -9.13 0.59
C GLN A 247 8.10 -10.19 -0.25
N MET A 248 6.77 -10.15 -0.32
CA MET A 248 5.97 -11.04 -1.18
C MET A 248 6.22 -10.74 -2.65
N ASN A 249 6.17 -9.46 -3.04
CA ASN A 249 6.47 -9.04 -4.41
C ASN A 249 7.93 -9.34 -4.82
N TYR A 250 8.87 -9.31 -3.87
CA TYR A 250 10.24 -9.77 -4.13
C TYR A 250 10.28 -11.26 -4.48
N ALA A 251 9.54 -12.10 -3.75
CA ALA A 251 9.50 -13.53 -4.00
C ALA A 251 8.88 -13.84 -5.38
N GLU A 252 7.77 -13.18 -5.72
CA GLU A 252 7.15 -13.24 -7.06
C GLU A 252 8.13 -12.80 -8.16
N ALA A 253 8.82 -11.67 -7.97
CA ALA A 253 9.76 -11.15 -8.96
C ALA A 253 10.98 -12.06 -9.17
N LEU A 254 11.40 -12.84 -8.18
CA LEU A 254 12.45 -13.85 -8.36
C LEU A 254 12.00 -14.92 -9.35
N GLU A 255 10.77 -15.41 -9.22
CA GLU A 255 10.20 -16.43 -10.10
C GLU A 255 9.99 -15.89 -11.52
N GLU A 256 9.51 -14.66 -11.67
CA GLU A 256 9.43 -13.96 -12.96
C GLU A 256 10.79 -13.80 -13.66
N ASP A 257 11.85 -13.61 -12.87
CA ASP A 257 13.24 -13.46 -13.34
C ASP A 257 13.94 -14.82 -13.56
N GLY A 258 13.26 -15.95 -13.32
CA GLY A 258 13.81 -17.29 -13.53
C GLY A 258 14.64 -17.84 -12.37
N VAL A 259 14.47 -17.31 -11.16
CA VAL A 259 15.22 -17.69 -9.97
C VAL A 259 14.35 -18.54 -9.04
N PHE A 260 14.54 -19.86 -9.10
CA PHE A 260 13.71 -20.84 -8.39
C PHE A 260 14.43 -21.55 -7.22
N LYS A 261 13.83 -22.64 -6.76
CA LYS A 261 14.37 -23.58 -5.75
C LYS A 261 14.53 -22.89 -4.40
N GLU A 262 15.66 -23.13 -3.74
CA GLU A 262 15.88 -22.74 -2.36
C GLU A 262 15.77 -21.23 -2.14
N LYS A 263 16.17 -20.41 -3.12
CA LYS A 263 16.09 -18.95 -3.01
C LYS A 263 14.65 -18.44 -3.06
N ALA A 264 13.82 -18.93 -3.99
CA ALA A 264 12.39 -18.61 -4.04
C ALA A 264 11.67 -19.09 -2.77
N ARG A 265 11.93 -20.33 -2.35
CA ARG A 265 11.38 -20.92 -1.11
C ARG A 265 11.71 -20.08 0.12
N GLN A 266 12.97 -19.65 0.27
CA GLN A 266 13.38 -18.79 1.39
C GLN A 266 12.73 -17.41 1.33
N ALA A 267 12.55 -16.83 0.13
CA ALA A 267 11.89 -15.56 -0.04
C ALA A 267 10.41 -15.62 0.38
N TRP A 268 9.67 -16.66 -0.01
CA TRP A 268 8.28 -16.90 0.42
C TRP A 268 8.16 -17.25 1.91
N SER A 269 9.07 -18.08 2.44
CA SER A 269 9.10 -18.37 3.88
C SER A 269 9.34 -17.11 4.72
N ARG A 270 10.19 -16.20 4.24
CA ARG A 270 10.38 -14.88 4.86
C ARG A 270 9.13 -14.01 4.72
N ALA A 271 8.47 -14.05 3.57
CA ALA A 271 7.22 -13.33 3.34
C ALA A 271 6.12 -13.76 4.32
N GLU A 272 5.92 -15.07 4.51
CA GLU A 272 4.93 -15.60 5.46
C GLU A 272 5.24 -15.14 6.89
N ARG A 273 6.50 -15.28 7.33
CA ARG A 273 6.92 -14.87 8.67
C ARG A 273 6.65 -13.39 8.92
N GLU A 274 7.08 -12.52 8.01
CA GLU A 274 6.90 -11.07 8.18
C GLU A 274 5.42 -10.65 8.09
N TRP A 275 4.61 -11.35 7.30
CA TRP A 275 3.16 -11.12 7.27
C TRP A 275 2.49 -11.57 8.58
N ASN A 276 2.96 -12.67 9.17
CA ASN A 276 2.51 -13.13 10.48
C ASN A 276 2.89 -12.14 11.59
N GLU A 277 4.12 -11.64 11.59
CA GLU A 277 4.61 -10.59 12.50
C GLU A 277 3.75 -9.33 12.41
N TYR A 278 3.47 -8.84 11.19
CA TYR A 278 2.54 -7.73 10.96
C TYR A 278 1.14 -8.04 11.53
N GLY A 279 0.66 -9.26 11.35
CA GLY A 279 -0.62 -9.69 11.92
C GLY A 279 -0.66 -9.72 13.45
N ASN A 280 0.48 -9.93 14.13
CA ASN A 280 0.61 -9.93 15.59
C ASN A 280 0.90 -8.54 16.18
N ARG A 281 1.20 -7.56 15.34
CA ARG A 281 1.45 -6.19 15.76
C ARG A 281 0.18 -5.58 16.38
N GLU A 282 0.37 -4.83 17.46
CA GLU A 282 -0.67 -3.96 18.00
C GLU A 282 -0.88 -2.76 17.09
N LEU A 283 -2.07 -2.65 16.51
CA LEU A 283 -2.43 -1.62 15.53
C LEU A 283 -3.53 -0.74 16.09
N THR A 284 -3.28 0.57 16.11
CA THR A 284 -4.26 1.58 16.52
C THR A 284 -5.24 1.85 15.37
N VAL A 285 -6.53 1.69 15.66
CA VAL A 285 -7.61 1.88 14.70
C VAL A 285 -8.73 2.74 15.27
N GLY A 286 -9.41 3.49 14.39
CA GLY A 286 -10.58 4.30 14.75
C GLY A 286 -10.31 5.22 15.96
N ARG A 287 -11.19 5.18 16.96
CA ARG A 287 -11.12 6.00 18.19
C ARG A 287 -10.05 5.48 19.18
N GLY A 288 -8.82 5.27 18.72
CA GLY A 288 -7.68 4.86 19.57
C GLY A 288 -7.75 3.43 20.09
N GLN A 289 -8.49 2.53 19.42
CA GLN A 289 -8.59 1.14 19.83
C GLN A 289 -7.43 0.33 19.27
N VAL A 290 -6.87 -0.57 20.08
CA VAL A 290 -5.79 -1.45 19.66
C VAL A 290 -6.36 -2.81 19.24
N ILE A 291 -5.90 -3.32 18.11
CA ILE A 291 -6.23 -4.67 17.62
C ILE A 291 -4.96 -5.39 17.15
N ARG A 292 -4.98 -6.72 17.11
CA ARG A 292 -4.07 -7.51 16.29
C ARG A 292 -4.88 -8.20 15.21
N LEU A 293 -4.36 -8.25 13.98
CA LEU A 293 -5.09 -8.91 12.90
C LEU A 293 -5.21 -10.42 13.18
N ASN A 294 -4.18 -11.06 13.75
CA ASN A 294 -4.14 -12.49 14.07
C ASN A 294 -5.10 -12.92 15.20
N ASP A 295 -5.74 -11.99 15.92
CA ASP A 295 -6.70 -12.35 16.98
C ASP A 295 -8.06 -12.84 16.43
N PHE A 296 -8.32 -12.66 15.13
CA PHE A 296 -9.59 -13.07 14.51
C PHE A 296 -9.91 -14.56 14.71
N GLU A 297 -8.95 -15.46 14.50
CA GLU A 297 -9.17 -16.90 14.62
C GLU A 297 -9.56 -17.27 16.06
N GLN A 298 -8.94 -16.62 17.05
CA GLN A 298 -9.30 -16.80 18.45
C GLN A 298 -10.73 -16.31 18.72
N TYR A 299 -11.11 -15.12 18.23
CA TYR A 299 -12.48 -14.64 18.38
C TYR A 299 -13.50 -15.52 17.66
N ALA A 300 -13.19 -16.04 16.47
CA ALA A 300 -14.07 -16.96 15.74
C ALA A 300 -14.27 -18.27 16.52
N ALA A 301 -13.19 -18.83 17.09
CA ALA A 301 -13.27 -20.01 17.95
C ALA A 301 -14.08 -19.75 19.23
N ASP A 302 -13.88 -18.59 19.86
CA ASP A 302 -14.65 -18.16 21.04
C ASP A 302 -16.13 -17.99 20.72
N VAL A 303 -16.47 -17.43 19.54
CA VAL A 303 -17.85 -17.32 19.07
C VAL A 303 -18.49 -18.70 18.93
N ALA A 304 -17.83 -19.64 18.26
CA ALA A 304 -18.32 -21.01 18.10
C ALA A 304 -18.54 -21.68 19.47
N LYS A 305 -17.53 -21.60 20.35
CA LYS A 305 -17.55 -22.18 21.69
C LYS A 305 -18.66 -21.58 22.58
N TYR A 306 -18.74 -20.26 22.70
CA TYR A 306 -19.74 -19.63 23.57
C TYR A 306 -21.16 -19.80 23.03
N ARG A 307 -21.32 -19.86 21.71
CA ARG A 307 -22.60 -20.18 21.07
C ARG A 307 -23.03 -21.59 21.42
N GLU A 308 -22.18 -22.59 21.23
CA GLU A 308 -22.46 -23.98 21.60
C GLU A 308 -22.85 -24.11 23.09
N GLN A 309 -22.08 -23.48 23.98
CA GLN A 309 -22.36 -23.49 25.42
C GLN A 309 -23.71 -22.84 25.77
N LEU A 310 -24.06 -21.73 25.11
CA LEU A 310 -25.33 -21.05 25.34
C LEU A 310 -26.52 -21.88 24.82
N GLU A 311 -26.40 -22.51 23.65
CA GLU A 311 -27.44 -23.38 23.09
C GLU A 311 -27.63 -24.65 23.94
N ALA A 312 -26.55 -25.22 24.49
CA ALA A 312 -26.62 -26.39 25.37
C ALA A 312 -27.37 -26.11 26.69
N MET A 313 -27.46 -24.85 27.12
CA MET A 313 -28.23 -24.48 28.33
C MET A 313 -29.74 -24.56 28.13
N ALA A 314 -30.21 -24.40 26.90
CA ALA A 314 -31.62 -24.52 26.53
C ALA A 314 -31.77 -24.98 25.07
N PRO A 315 -31.56 -26.29 24.80
CA PRO A 315 -31.58 -26.82 23.43
C PRO A 315 -32.89 -26.50 22.70
N GLY A 316 -32.78 -26.01 21.47
CA GLY A 316 -33.93 -25.67 20.62
C GLY A 316 -34.60 -24.32 20.93
N LEU A 317 -34.19 -23.63 22.00
CA LEU A 317 -34.80 -22.35 22.40
C LEU A 317 -34.63 -21.27 21.32
N ARG A 318 -33.46 -21.16 20.68
CA ARG A 318 -33.23 -20.16 19.62
C ARG A 318 -34.17 -20.38 18.43
N LYS A 319 -34.37 -21.64 18.02
CA LYS A 319 -35.29 -21.98 16.93
C LYS A 319 -36.73 -21.62 17.30
N LYS A 320 -37.16 -21.93 18.53
CA LYS A 320 -38.48 -21.52 19.04
C LYS A 320 -38.65 -20.00 19.04
N LEU A 321 -37.63 -19.24 19.46
CA LEU A 321 -37.66 -17.77 19.42
C LEU A 321 -37.73 -17.23 17.98
N GLN A 322 -37.02 -17.87 17.04
CA GLN A 322 -37.09 -17.52 15.63
C GLN A 322 -38.50 -17.76 15.06
N GLU A 323 -39.15 -18.87 15.41
CA GLU A 323 -40.54 -19.17 15.05
C GLU A 323 -41.53 -18.17 15.67
N GLU A 324 -41.36 -17.82 16.96
CA GLU A 324 -42.13 -16.77 17.65
C GLU A 324 -42.00 -15.41 16.91
N LYS A 325 -40.79 -15.07 16.44
CA LYS A 325 -40.55 -13.85 15.65
C LYS A 325 -41.15 -13.93 14.25
N ARG A 326 -41.04 -15.07 13.56
CA ARG A 326 -41.65 -15.28 12.23
C ARG A 326 -43.17 -15.17 12.27
N ALA A 327 -43.80 -15.67 13.34
CA ALA A 327 -45.24 -15.55 13.54
C ALA A 327 -45.73 -14.09 13.71
N ARG A 328 -44.84 -13.18 14.16
CA ARG A 328 -45.13 -11.75 14.34
C ARG A 328 -44.91 -10.90 13.09
N LEU A 329 -44.31 -11.47 12.04
CA LEU A 329 -44.15 -10.78 10.77
C LEU A 329 -45.51 -10.53 10.11
N SER A 330 -45.65 -9.38 9.44
CA SER A 330 -46.80 -9.08 8.61
C SER A 330 -46.93 -10.08 7.46
N LYS A 331 -48.11 -10.12 6.83
CA LYS A 331 -48.34 -10.99 5.67
C LYS A 331 -47.38 -10.64 4.52
N ALA A 332 -47.19 -9.34 4.24
CA ALA A 332 -46.33 -8.85 3.17
C ALA A 332 -44.84 -9.16 3.41
N GLU A 333 -44.37 -9.05 4.65
CA GLU A 333 -42.99 -9.42 5.02
C GLU A 333 -42.74 -10.92 4.87
N ARG A 334 -43.69 -11.76 5.30
CA ARG A 334 -43.59 -13.22 5.12
C ARG A 334 -43.58 -13.61 3.65
N GLU A 335 -44.49 -13.03 2.87
CA GLU A 335 -44.56 -13.28 1.43
C GLU A 335 -43.29 -12.83 0.71
N ALA A 336 -42.71 -11.68 1.08
CA ALA A 336 -41.44 -11.21 0.55
C ALA A 336 -40.26 -12.13 0.92
N LEU A 337 -40.21 -12.61 2.18
CA LEU A 337 -39.19 -13.53 2.66
C LEU A 337 -39.26 -14.89 1.92
N ASP A 338 -40.48 -15.42 1.75
CA ASP A 338 -40.75 -16.73 1.13
C ASP A 338 -40.61 -16.69 -0.41
N THR A 339 -40.62 -15.49 -1.02
CA THR A 339 -40.33 -15.31 -2.45
C THR A 339 -38.83 -15.53 -2.70
N PRO A 340 -38.43 -16.43 -3.63
CA PRO A 340 -37.03 -16.65 -3.97
C PRO A 340 -36.32 -15.36 -4.42
N PRO A 341 -35.06 -15.10 -4.02
CA PRO A 341 -34.35 -13.85 -4.29
C PRO A 341 -34.43 -13.40 -5.76
N GLU A 342 -34.27 -14.32 -6.70
CA GLU A 342 -34.32 -14.09 -8.14
C GLU A 342 -35.70 -13.71 -8.68
N LYS A 343 -36.76 -13.89 -7.88
CA LYS A 343 -38.15 -13.54 -8.22
C LYS A 343 -38.69 -12.35 -7.42
N ARG A 344 -37.89 -11.79 -6.49
CA ARG A 344 -38.31 -10.65 -5.66
C ARG A 344 -38.39 -9.38 -6.49
N THR A 345 -39.52 -8.68 -6.41
CA THR A 345 -39.63 -7.27 -6.84
C THR A 345 -38.77 -6.36 -5.96
N GLN A 346 -38.50 -5.12 -6.40
CA GLN A 346 -37.73 -4.16 -5.61
C GLN A 346 -38.36 -3.87 -4.22
N ALA A 347 -39.70 -3.81 -4.14
CA ALA A 347 -40.40 -3.63 -2.87
C ALA A 347 -40.28 -4.87 -1.96
N GLN A 348 -40.33 -6.07 -2.54
CA GLN A 348 -40.11 -7.31 -1.81
C GLN A 348 -38.67 -7.44 -1.32
N TRP A 349 -37.68 -6.91 -2.05
CA TRP A 349 -36.30 -6.86 -1.57
C TRP A 349 -36.16 -6.07 -0.27
N GLN A 350 -36.80 -4.90 -0.20
CA GLN A 350 -36.80 -4.10 1.03
C GLN A 350 -37.52 -4.82 2.18
N LEU A 351 -38.74 -5.33 1.92
CA LEU A 351 -39.53 -6.04 2.94
C LEU A 351 -38.85 -7.32 3.43
N ALA A 352 -38.18 -8.06 2.55
CA ALA A 352 -37.41 -9.24 2.92
C ALA A 352 -36.23 -8.86 3.83
N GLY A 353 -35.48 -7.80 3.52
CA GLY A 353 -34.40 -7.33 4.38
C GLY A 353 -34.89 -6.88 5.76
N GLU A 354 -36.02 -6.17 5.83
CA GLU A 354 -36.66 -5.80 7.11
C GLU A 354 -37.12 -7.03 7.90
N ALA A 355 -37.70 -8.02 7.21
CA ALA A 355 -38.12 -9.29 7.81
C ALA A 355 -36.92 -10.10 8.35
N GLU A 356 -35.86 -10.22 7.57
CA GLU A 356 -34.61 -10.89 7.95
C GLU A 356 -34.01 -10.26 9.21
N ALA A 357 -33.95 -8.92 9.26
CA ALA A 357 -33.50 -8.19 10.45
C ALA A 357 -34.38 -8.46 11.68
N LYS A 358 -35.71 -8.54 11.51
CA LYS A 358 -36.66 -8.88 12.58
C LYS A 358 -36.53 -10.32 13.07
N LEU A 359 -36.07 -11.26 12.22
CA LEU A 359 -35.87 -12.67 12.57
C LEU A 359 -34.57 -12.94 13.34
N VAL A 360 -33.62 -12.01 13.37
CA VAL A 360 -32.38 -12.16 14.13
C VAL A 360 -32.70 -12.33 15.62
N VAL A 361 -32.28 -13.45 16.21
CA VAL A 361 -32.41 -13.72 17.65
C VAL A 361 -31.11 -13.29 18.34
N ASP A 362 -31.17 -12.26 19.18
CA ASP A 362 -29.98 -11.77 19.91
C ASP A 362 -29.57 -12.79 20.99
N HIS A 363 -28.26 -12.90 21.26
CA HIS A 363 -27.76 -13.82 22.29
C HIS A 363 -28.31 -13.53 23.69
N ARG A 364 -28.55 -12.25 24.01
CA ARG A 364 -29.16 -11.84 25.29
C ARG A 364 -30.61 -12.28 25.38
N GLU A 365 -31.34 -12.32 24.28
CA GLU A 365 -32.73 -12.79 24.25
C GLU A 365 -32.82 -14.27 24.63
N VAL A 366 -31.93 -15.09 24.06
CA VAL A 366 -31.81 -16.51 24.43
C VAL A 366 -31.46 -16.63 25.92
N ALA A 367 -30.43 -15.91 26.37
CA ALA A 367 -29.99 -15.95 27.76
C ALA A 367 -31.05 -15.50 28.78
N GLN A 368 -31.88 -14.51 28.44
CA GLN A 368 -32.95 -14.03 29.31
C GLN A 368 -34.08 -15.05 29.51
N ARG A 369 -34.27 -15.94 28.53
CA ARG A 369 -35.26 -17.01 28.55
C ARG A 369 -34.75 -18.31 29.20
N VAL A 370 -33.45 -18.39 29.53
CA VAL A 370 -32.90 -19.47 30.37
C VAL A 370 -33.37 -19.26 31.82
N THR A 371 -34.04 -20.25 32.38
CA THR A 371 -34.61 -20.22 33.75
C THR A 371 -33.72 -20.93 34.78
N GLY A 372 -33.95 -20.66 36.06
CA GLY A 372 -33.29 -21.35 37.17
C GLY A 372 -31.85 -20.87 37.44
N SER A 373 -31.05 -21.74 38.08
CA SER A 373 -29.67 -21.43 38.53
C SER A 373 -28.69 -21.12 37.39
N LYS A 374 -28.99 -21.56 36.16
CA LYS A 374 -28.15 -21.35 34.97
C LYS A 374 -28.32 -19.95 34.33
N ARG A 375 -29.33 -19.17 34.73
CA ARG A 375 -29.67 -17.88 34.09
C ARG A 375 -28.53 -16.87 34.12
N ARG A 376 -27.83 -16.74 35.26
CA ARG A 376 -26.69 -15.82 35.39
C ARG A 376 -25.56 -16.19 34.42
N GLN A 377 -25.23 -17.48 34.37
CA GLN A 377 -24.20 -18.01 33.47
C GLN A 377 -24.56 -17.79 32.00
N ALA A 378 -25.83 -17.98 31.62
CA ALA A 378 -26.31 -17.72 30.28
C ALA A 378 -26.14 -16.24 29.87
N LEU A 379 -26.43 -15.30 30.78
CA LEU A 379 -26.24 -13.86 30.53
C LEU A 379 -24.76 -13.49 30.37
N GLU A 380 -23.89 -14.08 31.19
CA GLU A 380 -22.43 -13.90 31.07
C GLU A 380 -21.91 -14.46 29.73
N LEU A 381 -22.36 -15.65 29.31
CA LEU A 381 -22.02 -16.22 28.00
C LEU A 381 -22.51 -15.37 26.84
N ALA A 382 -23.77 -14.90 26.89
CA ALA A 382 -24.31 -14.01 25.86
C ALA A 382 -23.50 -12.71 25.75
N GLN A 383 -23.01 -12.15 26.86
CA GLN A 383 -22.15 -10.98 26.83
C GLN A 383 -20.77 -11.27 26.23
N LYS A 384 -20.15 -12.40 26.58
CA LYS A 384 -18.87 -12.85 26.00
C LYS A 384 -19.00 -13.07 24.49
N LEU A 385 -20.06 -13.76 24.07
CA LEU A 385 -20.35 -14.04 22.67
C LEU A 385 -20.51 -12.75 21.85
N ARG A 386 -21.35 -11.81 22.29
CA ARG A 386 -21.51 -10.51 21.60
C ARG A 386 -20.21 -9.71 21.56
N THR A 387 -19.39 -9.77 22.62
CA THR A 387 -18.09 -9.11 22.65
C THR A 387 -17.16 -9.72 21.60
N ALA A 388 -17.06 -11.05 21.54
CA ALA A 388 -16.24 -11.77 20.59
C ALA A 388 -16.69 -11.52 19.14
N GLU A 389 -17.99 -11.57 18.84
CA GLU A 389 -18.52 -11.26 17.51
C GLU A 389 -18.19 -9.83 17.08
N ARG A 390 -18.40 -8.85 17.97
CA ARG A 390 -18.11 -7.45 17.68
C ARG A 390 -16.62 -7.22 17.39
N LEU A 391 -15.73 -7.85 18.17
CA LEU A 391 -14.28 -7.72 17.99
C LEU A 391 -13.81 -8.47 16.74
N GLY A 392 -14.29 -9.69 16.52
CA GLY A 392 -14.01 -10.51 15.34
C GLY A 392 -14.43 -9.81 14.05
N ALA A 393 -15.68 -9.39 13.93
CA ALA A 393 -16.19 -8.69 12.74
C ALA A 393 -15.43 -7.38 12.46
N ARG A 394 -15.00 -6.68 13.51
CA ARG A 394 -14.18 -5.47 13.36
C ARG A 394 -12.79 -5.80 12.82
N ILE A 395 -12.12 -6.82 13.36
CA ILE A 395 -10.80 -7.25 12.88
C ILE A 395 -10.91 -7.73 11.44
N GLU A 396 -11.94 -8.49 11.10
CA GLU A 396 -12.22 -8.93 9.74
C GLU A 396 -12.38 -7.75 8.76
N GLY A 397 -13.10 -6.71 9.18
CA GLY A 397 -13.22 -5.47 8.41
C GLY A 397 -11.88 -4.77 8.15
N TYR A 398 -10.91 -4.84 9.07
CA TYR A 398 -9.57 -4.31 8.83
C TYR A 398 -8.67 -5.25 8.03
N ARG A 399 -8.82 -6.57 8.20
CA ARG A 399 -8.16 -7.58 7.39
C ARG A 399 -8.50 -7.43 5.91
N SER A 400 -9.73 -7.07 5.56
CA SER A 400 -10.16 -6.90 4.17
C SER A 400 -9.49 -5.71 3.48
N ILE A 401 -9.19 -4.61 4.19
CA ILE A 401 -8.52 -3.41 3.64
C ILE A 401 -7.19 -3.77 2.98
N VAL A 402 -6.46 -4.72 3.57
CA VAL A 402 -5.12 -5.11 3.09
C VAL A 402 -5.11 -6.48 2.42
N ALA A 403 -6.28 -7.11 2.20
CA ALA A 403 -6.43 -8.48 1.72
C ALA A 403 -5.66 -9.50 2.57
N PHE A 404 -5.73 -9.36 3.90
CA PHE A 404 -4.89 -10.10 4.85
C PHE A 404 -4.95 -11.63 4.73
N PRO A 405 -6.15 -12.26 4.65
CA PRO A 405 -6.24 -13.71 4.50
C PRO A 405 -5.63 -14.20 3.18
N TRP A 406 -5.80 -13.44 2.10
CA TRP A 406 -5.26 -13.78 0.79
C TRP A 406 -3.74 -13.79 0.80
N TRP A 407 -3.09 -12.70 1.23
CA TRP A 407 -1.63 -12.62 1.28
C TRP A 407 -1.02 -13.71 2.18
N ARG A 408 -1.70 -14.04 3.29
CA ARG A 408 -1.28 -15.15 4.16
C ARG A 408 -1.32 -16.49 3.43
N MET A 409 -2.46 -16.80 2.81
CA MET A 409 -2.62 -18.05 2.04
C MET A 409 -1.63 -18.10 0.87
N HIS A 410 -1.45 -17.00 0.15
CA HIS A 410 -0.57 -16.91 -0.99
C HIS A 410 0.88 -17.27 -0.62
N ALA A 411 1.45 -16.62 0.41
CA ALA A 411 2.82 -16.99 0.85
C ALA A 411 2.94 -18.43 1.34
N GLN A 412 1.86 -19.03 1.87
CA GLN A 412 1.85 -20.44 2.29
C GLN A 412 1.78 -21.42 1.12
N VAL A 413 1.03 -21.07 0.07
CA VAL A 413 0.89 -21.87 -1.16
C VAL A 413 2.19 -21.80 -1.97
N GLU A 414 2.70 -20.61 -2.25
CA GLU A 414 3.84 -20.42 -3.17
C GLU A 414 5.16 -21.03 -2.65
N GLN A 415 5.29 -21.26 -1.34
CA GLN A 415 6.47 -21.96 -0.79
C GLN A 415 6.35 -23.49 -0.81
N THR A 416 5.21 -24.05 -1.23
CA THR A 416 5.04 -25.51 -1.32
C THR A 416 5.92 -26.08 -2.43
N PRO A 417 6.43 -27.32 -2.30
CA PRO A 417 7.20 -27.97 -3.37
C PRO A 417 6.44 -28.01 -4.70
N GLU A 418 5.12 -28.23 -4.66
CA GLU A 418 4.27 -28.34 -5.83
C GLU A 418 4.12 -26.98 -6.54
N ALA A 419 3.89 -25.89 -5.79
CA ALA A 419 3.79 -24.55 -6.36
C ALA A 419 5.12 -24.07 -6.95
N LEU A 420 6.23 -24.27 -6.23
CA LEU A 420 7.57 -23.92 -6.73
C LEU A 420 7.90 -24.67 -8.03
N ALA A 421 7.56 -25.96 -8.10
CA ALA A 421 7.74 -26.75 -9.31
C ALA A 421 6.82 -26.26 -10.46
N ALA A 422 5.57 -25.92 -10.15
CA ALA A 422 4.65 -25.35 -11.12
C ALA A 422 5.20 -24.04 -11.69
N ARG A 423 5.65 -23.10 -10.85
CA ARG A 423 6.23 -21.81 -11.26
C ARG A 423 7.47 -21.99 -12.14
N GLU A 424 8.38 -22.90 -11.78
CA GLU A 424 9.58 -23.22 -12.59
C GLU A 424 9.21 -23.79 -13.96
N LEU A 425 8.29 -24.75 -14.02
CA LEU A 425 7.85 -25.38 -15.28
C LEU A 425 7.14 -24.38 -16.21
N ILE A 426 6.29 -23.51 -15.66
CA ILE A 426 5.59 -22.49 -16.43
C ILE A 426 6.57 -21.44 -16.98
N TYR A 427 7.58 -21.06 -16.20
CA TYR A 427 8.65 -20.19 -16.70
C TYR A 427 9.44 -20.83 -17.84
N GLU A 428 9.83 -22.10 -17.70
CA GLU A 428 10.52 -22.83 -18.76
C GLU A 428 9.65 -22.97 -20.02
N ALA A 429 8.33 -23.13 -19.86
CA ALA A 429 7.38 -23.15 -20.96
C ALA A 429 7.30 -21.80 -21.69
N ASP A 430 7.20 -20.70 -20.95
CA ASP A 430 7.18 -19.33 -21.48
C ASP A 430 8.47 -19.03 -22.27
N GLU A 431 9.63 -19.46 -21.75
CA GLU A 431 10.93 -19.29 -22.43
C GLU A 431 11.05 -20.15 -23.69
N ALA A 432 10.63 -21.42 -23.64
CA ALA A 432 10.62 -22.28 -24.83
C ALA A 432 9.70 -21.72 -25.93
N TYR A 433 8.52 -21.23 -25.55
CA TYR A 433 7.59 -20.58 -26.47
C TYR A 433 8.21 -19.33 -27.11
N ARG A 434 8.91 -18.50 -26.33
CA ARG A 434 9.62 -17.30 -26.82
C ARG A 434 10.71 -17.64 -27.83
N LEU A 435 11.37 -18.78 -27.66
CA LEU A 435 12.40 -19.29 -28.59
C LEU A 435 11.82 -20.02 -29.81
N GLY A 436 10.50 -20.19 -29.87
CA GLY A 436 9.82 -20.91 -30.96
C GLY A 436 9.85 -22.44 -30.82
N ASP A 437 10.34 -22.97 -29.70
CA ASP A 437 10.31 -24.41 -29.40
C ASP A 437 8.94 -24.79 -28.83
N LEU A 438 7.97 -24.95 -29.73
CA LEU A 438 6.59 -25.28 -29.36
C LEU A 438 6.45 -26.69 -28.77
N VAL A 439 7.37 -27.62 -29.02
CA VAL A 439 7.33 -28.98 -28.47
C VAL A 439 7.68 -28.94 -27.00
N THR A 440 8.80 -28.30 -26.66
CA THR A 440 9.21 -28.12 -25.26
C THR A 440 8.22 -27.24 -24.51
N ALA A 441 7.72 -26.15 -25.13
CA ALA A 441 6.74 -25.28 -24.49
C ALA A 441 5.49 -26.05 -24.05
N LYS A 442 4.90 -26.85 -24.95
CA LYS A 442 3.73 -27.66 -24.62
C LYS A 442 4.03 -28.64 -23.49
N ALA A 443 5.11 -29.41 -23.61
CA ALA A 443 5.47 -30.42 -22.60
C ALA A 443 5.68 -29.80 -21.21
N LYS A 444 6.26 -28.60 -21.14
CA LYS A 444 6.47 -27.87 -19.89
C LYS A 444 5.18 -27.28 -19.32
N TYR A 445 4.29 -26.77 -20.17
CA TYR A 445 2.95 -26.35 -19.72
C TYR A 445 2.14 -27.52 -19.19
N ASP A 446 2.12 -28.66 -19.90
CA ASP A 446 1.40 -29.86 -19.45
C ASP A 446 1.85 -30.26 -18.03
N ALA A 447 3.17 -30.39 -17.83
CA ALA A 447 3.75 -30.71 -16.51
C ALA A 447 3.48 -29.62 -15.46
N GLY A 448 3.52 -28.34 -15.84
CA GLY A 448 3.22 -27.22 -14.93
C GLY A 448 1.76 -27.20 -14.50
N LEU A 449 0.82 -27.50 -15.40
CA LEU A 449 -0.61 -27.61 -15.12
C LEU A 449 -0.93 -28.79 -14.19
N GLU A 450 -0.23 -29.93 -14.36
CA GLU A 450 -0.29 -31.06 -13.42
C GLU A 450 0.14 -30.65 -12.01
N LYS A 451 1.24 -29.88 -11.89
CA LYS A 451 1.66 -29.34 -10.58
C LYS A 451 0.67 -28.34 -10.00
N TRP A 452 0.07 -27.49 -10.81
CA TRP A 452 -1.02 -26.64 -10.34
C TRP A 452 -2.24 -27.43 -9.85
N ARG A 453 -2.57 -28.57 -10.48
CA ARG A 453 -3.62 -29.47 -9.98
C ARG A 453 -3.27 -30.01 -8.59
N GLU A 454 -2.04 -30.48 -8.37
CA GLU A 454 -1.56 -30.92 -7.05
C GLU A 454 -1.69 -29.81 -5.99
N VAL A 455 -1.38 -28.56 -6.35
CA VAL A 455 -1.53 -27.39 -5.47
C VAL A 455 -3.00 -27.14 -5.12
N LEU A 456 -3.89 -27.19 -6.11
CA LEU A 456 -5.33 -26.93 -5.94
C LEU A 456 -6.03 -28.03 -5.13
N ASP A 457 -5.56 -29.27 -5.23
CA ASP A 457 -6.08 -30.41 -4.47
C ASP A 457 -5.50 -30.52 -3.06
N ASN A 458 -4.58 -29.63 -2.69
CA ASN A 458 -3.95 -29.66 -1.39
C ASN A 458 -4.98 -29.38 -0.28
N PRO A 459 -5.23 -30.34 0.65
CA PRO A 459 -6.25 -30.20 1.68
C PRO A 459 -5.95 -29.10 2.69
N ARG A 460 -4.72 -28.56 2.71
CA ARG A 460 -4.36 -27.37 3.51
C ARG A 460 -5.00 -26.09 2.99
N PHE A 461 -5.41 -26.05 1.72
CA PHE A 461 -5.94 -24.85 1.06
C PHE A 461 -7.30 -25.11 0.39
N PRO A 462 -8.34 -25.53 1.15
CA PRO A 462 -9.62 -25.97 0.59
C PRO A 462 -10.40 -24.86 -0.14
N THR A 463 -10.04 -23.59 0.07
CA THR A 463 -10.69 -22.44 -0.56
C THR A 463 -9.99 -22.00 -1.85
N LEU A 464 -8.86 -22.59 -2.22
CA LEU A 464 -7.98 -22.10 -3.28
C LEU A 464 -8.65 -22.10 -4.66
N VAL A 465 -9.34 -23.18 -5.03
CA VAL A 465 -10.12 -23.29 -6.28
C VAL A 465 -11.17 -22.17 -6.38
N GLY A 466 -11.75 -21.75 -5.26
CA GLY A 466 -12.75 -20.69 -5.21
C GLY A 466 -12.19 -19.27 -5.10
N ASP A 467 -10.87 -19.10 -4.94
CA ASP A 467 -10.25 -17.81 -4.78
C ASP A 467 -10.21 -17.05 -6.12
N GLY A 468 -10.74 -15.83 -6.13
CA GLY A 468 -10.85 -15.05 -7.36
C GLY A 468 -9.52 -14.49 -7.88
N GLN A 469 -8.46 -14.40 -7.06
CA GLN A 469 -7.15 -13.93 -7.54
C GLN A 469 -6.39 -15.08 -8.21
N TYR A 470 -6.30 -16.23 -7.54
CA TYR A 470 -5.74 -17.45 -8.15
C TYR A 470 -6.53 -17.88 -9.39
N GLY A 471 -7.86 -17.76 -9.35
CA GLY A 471 -8.70 -18.00 -10.52
C GLY A 471 -8.27 -17.17 -11.74
N ARG A 472 -8.02 -15.86 -11.56
CA ARG A 472 -7.54 -15.00 -12.65
C ARG A 472 -6.15 -15.38 -13.15
N GLU A 473 -5.20 -15.58 -12.24
CA GLU A 473 -3.82 -15.97 -12.62
C GLU A 473 -3.80 -17.29 -13.41
N LEU A 474 -4.54 -18.29 -12.94
CA LEU A 474 -4.62 -19.58 -13.62
C LEU A 474 -5.35 -19.47 -14.97
N ARG A 475 -6.37 -18.61 -15.09
CA ARG A 475 -7.01 -18.33 -16.39
C ARG A 475 -6.06 -17.68 -17.37
N GLU A 476 -5.22 -16.74 -16.93
CA GLU A 476 -4.18 -16.13 -17.78
C GLU A 476 -3.15 -17.17 -18.24
N LEU A 477 -2.73 -18.06 -17.34
CA LEU A 477 -1.84 -19.18 -17.65
C LEU A 477 -2.48 -20.13 -18.67
N ILE A 478 -3.73 -20.54 -18.47
CA ILE A 478 -4.48 -21.41 -19.39
C ILE A 478 -4.57 -20.74 -20.78
N GLY A 479 -4.80 -19.42 -20.84
CA GLY A 479 -4.81 -18.67 -22.09
C GLY A 479 -3.43 -18.67 -22.79
N LYS A 480 -2.32 -18.63 -22.04
CA LYS A 480 -0.98 -18.82 -22.63
C LYS A 480 -0.79 -20.22 -23.20
N TYR A 481 -1.23 -21.24 -22.46
CA TYR A 481 -1.18 -22.63 -22.92
C TYR A 481 -1.99 -22.84 -24.21
N GLN A 482 -3.20 -22.30 -24.27
CA GLN A 482 -4.05 -22.36 -25.47
C GLN A 482 -3.35 -21.76 -26.69
N ARG A 483 -2.66 -20.61 -26.55
CA ARG A 483 -1.86 -20.03 -27.65
C ARG A 483 -0.74 -20.95 -28.14
N VAL A 484 -0.18 -21.81 -27.28
CA VAL A 484 0.79 -22.83 -27.71
C VAL A 484 0.13 -23.90 -28.54
N LEU A 485 -1.04 -24.40 -28.11
CA LEU A 485 -1.81 -25.40 -28.85
C LEU A 485 -2.25 -24.88 -30.21
N ASP A 486 -2.76 -23.64 -30.27
CA ASP A 486 -3.20 -22.99 -31.51
C ASP A 486 -2.05 -22.90 -32.52
N LYS A 487 -0.83 -22.54 -32.08
CA LYS A 487 0.35 -22.49 -32.96
C LYS A 487 0.84 -23.86 -33.42
N ARG A 488 0.39 -24.93 -32.77
CA ARG A 488 0.69 -26.32 -33.12
C ARG A 488 -0.43 -26.98 -33.91
N ASP A 489 -1.52 -26.26 -34.19
CA ASP A 489 -2.75 -26.80 -34.77
C ASP A 489 -3.33 -27.96 -33.95
N GLU A 490 -3.15 -27.93 -32.62
CA GLU A 490 -3.69 -28.93 -31.70
C GLU A 490 -4.98 -28.41 -31.02
N PRO A 491 -6.03 -29.23 -30.89
CA PRO A 491 -7.25 -28.82 -30.20
C PRO A 491 -7.03 -28.69 -28.70
N PHE A 492 -7.81 -27.83 -28.06
CA PHE A 492 -7.86 -27.78 -26.60
C PHE A 492 -8.39 -29.12 -26.04
N PRO A 493 -7.80 -29.69 -24.96
CA PRO A 493 -8.22 -30.99 -24.43
C PRO A 493 -9.67 -31.00 -23.97
N GLU A 494 -10.43 -32.05 -24.30
CA GLU A 494 -11.82 -32.21 -23.81
C GLU A 494 -11.85 -32.43 -22.29
N ASP A 495 -10.99 -33.30 -21.77
CA ASP A 495 -10.83 -33.59 -20.34
C ASP A 495 -9.69 -32.75 -19.73
N PHE A 496 -9.84 -31.42 -19.73
CA PHE A 496 -8.79 -30.53 -19.24
C PHE A 496 -8.63 -30.59 -17.70
N ILE A 497 -7.37 -30.72 -17.24
CA ILE A 497 -7.06 -30.97 -15.81
C ILE A 497 -7.50 -29.86 -14.86
N LEU A 498 -7.64 -28.63 -15.36
CA LEU A 498 -8.12 -27.47 -14.60
C LEU A 498 -9.49 -26.97 -15.11
N GLN A 499 -10.34 -27.86 -15.62
CA GLN A 499 -11.68 -27.50 -16.13
C GLN A 499 -12.55 -26.82 -15.06
N ASP A 500 -12.41 -27.22 -13.80
CA ASP A 500 -13.08 -26.61 -12.65
C ASP A 500 -12.74 -25.12 -12.46
N ILE A 501 -11.52 -24.71 -12.79
CA ILE A 501 -11.09 -23.31 -12.77
C ILE A 501 -11.76 -22.54 -13.92
N ILE A 502 -11.86 -23.16 -15.10
CA ILE A 502 -12.52 -22.57 -16.27
C ILE A 502 -14.01 -22.32 -15.98
N ASP A 503 -14.69 -23.35 -15.49
CA ASP A 503 -16.14 -23.34 -15.23
C ASP A 503 -16.51 -22.33 -14.13
N ARG A 504 -15.65 -22.18 -13.13
CA ARG A 504 -15.93 -21.34 -11.97
C ARG A 504 -15.66 -19.86 -12.21
N HIS A 505 -14.56 -19.53 -12.90
CA HIS A 505 -14.09 -18.14 -13.01
C HIS A 505 -14.44 -17.48 -14.35
N GLY A 506 -15.07 -18.20 -15.27
CA GLY A 506 -15.47 -17.69 -16.58
C GLY A 506 -14.27 -17.37 -17.48
N GLU A 507 -14.50 -16.69 -18.61
CA GLU A 507 -13.42 -16.29 -19.53
C GLU A 507 -12.50 -15.24 -18.89
N PRO A 508 -11.19 -15.23 -19.22
CA PRO A 508 -10.29 -14.16 -18.79
C PRO A 508 -10.86 -12.83 -19.28
N ILE A 509 -10.90 -11.85 -18.38
CA ILE A 509 -11.18 -10.46 -18.76
C ILE A 509 -10.02 -10.08 -19.68
N GLU A 510 -10.28 -9.86 -20.97
CA GLU A 510 -9.26 -9.35 -21.89
C GLU A 510 -8.64 -8.06 -21.30
N PRO A 511 -7.31 -7.91 -21.37
CA PRO A 511 -6.59 -6.80 -20.72
C PRO A 511 -7.01 -5.42 -21.21
#